data_AF-A0A9Q3UVZ8-F1
#
_entry.id   AF-A0A9Q3UVZ8-F1
#
_cell.length_a   1.000
_cell.length_b   1.000
_cell.length_c   1.000
_cell.angle_alpha   90.00
_cell.angle_beta   90.00
_cell.angle_gamma   90.00
#
_symmetry.space_group_name_H-M   'P 1'
#
loop_
_entity.id
_entity.type
_entity.pdbx_description
1 polymer ?
#
loop_
_entity_poly.entity_id
_entity_poly.type
_entity_poly.pdbx_seq_one_letter_code
_entity_poly.pdbx_strand_id
1 'polypeptide(L)'
;MEVFAKQNRQNLNKDANATIIDAKKIEKKAFLESDHTAELIAISTQCVYYEKKNNFKELISIAKLLSIKAVSYDEPIYNAIAKDYLFRAYTFSALKEKGLQNIKEGLAITDKVSNKNDSLFVDTQSNLLTSFSNYYSLERQPRERLKYIRLAILERKKFKNLYYRKKLKFSGLF
;
A
#
# COMPACT_ATOMS: atom_id res chain seq x y z
N MET A 1 17.91 8.16 7.22
CA MET A 1 17.86 7.40 5.95
C MET A 1 16.57 7.61 5.16
N GLU A 2 15.51 8.10 5.79
CA GLU A 2 14.18 8.27 5.20
C GLU A 2 14.12 8.99 3.84
N VAL A 3 14.84 10.10 3.67
CA VAL A 3 14.85 10.87 2.41
C VAL A 3 15.33 10.00 1.24
N PHE A 4 16.38 9.21 1.45
CA PHE A 4 16.89 8.28 0.44
C PHE A 4 15.87 7.19 0.13
N ALA A 5 15.18 6.66 1.14
CA ALA A 5 14.13 5.66 0.95
C ALA A 5 12.97 6.22 0.08
N LYS A 6 12.55 7.45 0.35
CA LYS A 6 11.51 8.16 -0.43
C LYS A 6 11.95 8.40 -1.87
N GLN A 7 13.19 8.86 -2.07
CA GLN A 7 13.74 9.10 -3.40
C GLN A 7 13.88 7.79 -4.20
N ASN A 8 14.36 6.72 -3.55
CA ASN A 8 14.45 5.40 -4.16
C ASN A 8 13.08 4.93 -4.65
N ARG A 9 12.02 5.07 -3.83
CA ARG A 9 10.65 4.73 -4.24
C ARG A 9 10.18 5.49 -5.48
N GLN A 10 10.54 6.76 -5.63
CA GLN A 10 10.19 7.56 -6.81
C GLN A 10 10.88 7.06 -8.09
N ASN A 11 12.05 6.42 -7.97
CA ASN A 11 12.81 5.90 -9.10
C ASN A 11 12.31 4.55 -9.63
N LEU A 12 11.33 3.91 -8.96
CA LEU A 12 10.72 2.66 -9.42
C LEU A 12 10.15 2.71 -10.85
N ASN A 13 9.76 3.89 -11.34
CA ASN A 13 9.25 4.07 -12.70
C ASN A 13 10.37 4.31 -13.73
N LYS A 14 11.58 4.65 -13.27
CA LYS A 14 12.74 4.92 -14.14
C LYS A 14 13.60 3.68 -14.32
N ASP A 15 13.96 3.02 -13.22
CA ASP A 15 14.72 1.77 -13.23
C ASP A 15 14.31 0.90 -12.05
N ALA A 16 13.37 -0.02 -12.30
CA ALA A 16 12.84 -0.91 -11.27
C ALA A 16 13.90 -1.88 -10.72
N ASN A 17 14.87 -2.31 -11.53
CA ASN A 17 15.85 -3.32 -11.15
C ASN A 17 16.96 -2.71 -10.26
N ALA A 18 17.46 -1.51 -10.58
CA ALA A 18 18.37 -0.80 -9.69
C ALA A 18 17.66 -0.44 -8.37
N THR A 19 16.41 0.04 -8.46
CA THR A 19 15.63 0.47 -7.30
C THR A 19 15.39 -0.65 -6.28
N ILE A 20 15.17 -1.90 -6.72
CA ILE A 20 14.98 -3.02 -5.79
C ILE A 20 16.28 -3.40 -5.07
N ILE A 21 17.43 -3.30 -5.75
CA ILE A 21 18.74 -3.54 -5.13
C ILE A 21 18.99 -2.51 -4.03
N ASP A 22 18.73 -1.24 -4.32
CA ASP A 22 18.91 -0.15 -3.36
C ASP A 22 17.89 -0.21 -2.22
N ALA A 23 16.64 -0.62 -2.49
CA ALA A 23 15.65 -0.83 -1.45
C ALA A 23 16.13 -1.86 -0.41
N LYS A 24 16.71 -2.99 -0.85
CA LYS A 24 17.26 -4.01 0.06
C LYS A 24 18.47 -3.51 0.85
N LYS A 25 19.31 -2.65 0.26
CA LYS A 25 20.43 -2.01 0.98
C LYS A 25 19.93 -1.03 2.04
N ILE A 26 18.95 -0.20 1.68
CA ILE A 26 18.32 0.78 2.58
C ILE A 26 17.65 0.07 3.74
N GLU A 27 16.88 -1.00 3.49
CA GLU A 27 16.25 -1.82 4.54
C GLU A 27 17.28 -2.27 5.58
N LYS A 28 18.36 -2.93 5.14
CA LYS A 28 19.41 -3.42 6.04
C LYS A 28 20.06 -2.30 6.84
N LYS A 29 20.39 -1.19 6.18
CA LYS A 29 21.04 -0.05 6.84
C LYS A 29 20.10 0.64 7.84
N ALA A 30 18.85 0.85 7.45
CA ALA A 30 17.82 1.44 8.31
C ALA A 30 17.54 0.58 9.55
N PHE A 31 17.52 -0.75 9.40
CA PHE A 31 17.43 -1.67 10.53
C PHE A 31 18.60 -1.50 11.51
N LEU A 32 19.84 -1.48 11.02
CA LEU A 32 21.03 -1.29 11.86
C LEU A 32 21.05 0.06 12.57
N GLU A 33 20.53 1.10 11.92
CA GLU A 33 20.45 2.46 12.46
C GLU A 33 19.17 2.73 13.26
N SER A 34 18.29 1.73 13.42
CA SER A 34 16.96 1.87 14.03
C SER A 34 16.08 2.97 13.40
N ASP A 35 16.27 3.27 12.11
CA ASP A 35 15.42 4.18 11.33
C ASP A 35 14.19 3.39 10.80
N HIS A 36 13.22 3.17 11.68
CA HIS A 36 12.03 2.37 11.40
C HIS A 36 11.24 2.88 10.19
N THR A 37 11.11 4.20 10.04
CA THR A 37 10.39 4.79 8.90
C THR A 37 11.09 4.47 7.58
N ALA A 38 12.41 4.64 7.51
CA ALA A 38 13.16 4.31 6.30
C ALA A 38 13.10 2.81 5.97
N GLU A 39 13.16 1.94 6.98
CA GLU A 39 13.03 0.49 6.83
C GLU A 39 11.66 0.12 6.22
N LEU A 40 10.56 0.65 6.78
CA LEU A 40 9.21 0.39 6.28
C LEU A 40 8.98 0.93 4.85
N ILE A 41 9.54 2.11 4.51
CA ILE A 41 9.50 2.65 3.15
C ILE A 41 10.26 1.73 2.18
N ALA A 42 11.42 1.25 2.59
CA ALA A 42 12.23 0.34 1.77
C ALA A 42 11.49 -0.97 1.52
N ILE A 43 10.93 -1.61 2.55
CA ILE A 43 10.13 -2.84 2.40
C ILE A 43 8.89 -2.58 1.53
N SER A 44 8.16 -1.48 1.74
CA SER A 44 7.02 -1.11 0.89
C SER A 44 7.43 -0.89 -0.58
N THR A 45 8.63 -0.37 -0.82
CA THR A 45 9.19 -0.22 -2.18
C THR A 45 9.41 -1.58 -2.84
N GLN A 46 9.85 -2.58 -2.07
CA GLN A 46 9.98 -3.96 -2.56
C GLN A 46 8.61 -4.56 -2.90
N CYS A 47 7.56 -4.28 -2.13
CA CYS A 47 6.19 -4.70 -2.49
C CYS A 47 5.76 -4.15 -3.85
N VAL A 48 5.93 -2.84 -4.09
CA VAL A 48 5.58 -2.23 -5.39
C VAL A 48 6.35 -2.89 -6.55
N TYR A 49 7.64 -3.19 -6.34
CA TYR A 49 8.45 -3.88 -7.34
C TYR A 49 7.88 -5.25 -7.70
N TYR A 50 7.61 -6.10 -6.69
CA TYR A 50 7.12 -7.45 -6.93
C TYR A 50 5.69 -7.48 -7.48
N GLU A 51 4.85 -6.53 -7.07
CA GLU A 51 3.53 -6.30 -7.66
C GLU A 51 3.63 -6.02 -9.17
N LYS A 52 4.47 -5.05 -9.58
CA LYS A 52 4.67 -4.73 -10.99
C LYS A 52 5.23 -5.86 -11.84
N LYS A 53 5.99 -6.77 -11.22
CA LYS A 53 6.54 -7.96 -11.86
C LYS A 53 5.56 -9.15 -11.85
N ASN A 54 4.35 -8.97 -11.31
CA ASN A 54 3.38 -10.05 -11.08
C ASN A 54 3.96 -11.23 -10.29
N ASN A 55 5.00 -10.99 -9.47
CA ASN A 55 5.60 -12.02 -8.63
C ASN A 55 4.87 -12.07 -7.29
N PHE A 56 3.66 -12.63 -7.31
CA PHE A 56 2.77 -12.65 -6.14
C PHE A 56 3.31 -13.48 -4.98
N LYS A 57 4.14 -14.50 -5.24
CA LYS A 57 4.79 -15.28 -4.19
C LYS A 57 5.72 -14.39 -3.35
N GLU A 58 6.59 -13.64 -4.00
CA GLU A 58 7.49 -12.71 -3.29
C GLU A 58 6.73 -11.51 -2.71
N LEU A 59 5.70 -11.01 -3.40
CA LEU A 59 4.84 -9.96 -2.86
C LEU A 59 4.21 -10.38 -1.53
N ILE A 60 3.70 -11.60 -1.42
CA ILE A 60 3.14 -12.13 -0.16
C ILE A 60 4.21 -12.18 0.93
N SER A 61 5.41 -12.65 0.59
CA SER A 61 6.53 -12.76 1.54
C SER A 61 6.91 -11.39 2.11
N ILE A 62 7.16 -10.42 1.24
CA ILE A 62 7.56 -9.06 1.63
C ILE A 62 6.41 -8.30 2.31
N ALA A 63 5.16 -8.47 1.87
CA ALA A 63 4.02 -7.82 2.53
C ALA A 63 3.79 -8.37 3.95
N LYS A 64 4.00 -9.67 4.18
CA LYS A 64 4.00 -10.23 5.55
C LYS A 64 5.10 -9.62 6.41
N LEU A 65 6.32 -9.50 5.87
CA LEU A 65 7.43 -8.84 6.56
C LEU A 65 7.07 -7.38 6.91
N LEU A 66 6.49 -6.62 5.97
CA LEU A 66 6.03 -5.26 6.22
C LEU A 66 5.02 -5.20 7.36
N SER A 67 4.04 -6.10 7.38
CA SER A 67 3.02 -6.16 8.43
C SER A 67 3.64 -6.44 9.80
N ILE A 68 4.55 -7.42 9.88
CA ILE A 68 5.25 -7.79 11.13
C ILE A 68 6.03 -6.58 11.66
N LYS A 69 6.83 -5.94 10.81
CA LYS A 69 7.65 -4.78 11.18
C LYS A 69 6.80 -3.57 11.57
N ALA A 70 5.74 -3.30 10.82
CA ALA A 70 4.84 -2.20 11.10
C ALA A 70 4.12 -2.38 12.45
N VAL A 71 3.72 -3.61 12.80
CA VAL A 71 3.16 -3.91 14.13
C VAL A 71 4.21 -3.72 15.22
N SER A 72 5.44 -4.22 15.02
CA SER A 72 6.49 -4.08 16.03
C SER A 72 6.92 -2.64 16.29
N TYR A 73 6.77 -1.75 15.30
CA TYR A 73 7.14 -0.33 15.40
C TYR A 73 5.95 0.58 15.75
N ASP A 74 4.77 0.02 16.01
CA ASP A 74 3.52 0.77 16.23
C ASP A 74 3.19 1.74 15.08
N GLU A 75 3.36 1.26 13.85
CA GLU A 75 3.14 2.00 12.61
C GLU A 75 1.88 1.48 11.89
N PRO A 76 0.66 1.81 12.38
CA PRO A 76 -0.58 1.21 11.91
C PRO A 76 -0.85 1.45 10.42
N ILE A 77 -0.41 2.58 9.86
CA ILE A 77 -0.61 2.89 8.44
C ILE A 77 0.20 1.95 7.55
N TYR A 78 1.45 1.63 7.92
CA TYR A 78 2.24 0.65 7.18
C TYR A 78 1.68 -0.76 7.30
N ASN A 79 1.07 -1.11 8.44
CA ASN A 79 0.35 -2.37 8.58
C ASN A 79 -0.86 -2.43 7.62
N ALA A 80 -1.66 -1.36 7.56
CA ALA A 80 -2.77 -1.26 6.61
C ALA A 80 -2.31 -1.34 5.14
N ILE A 81 -1.19 -0.71 4.79
CA ILE A 81 -0.56 -0.83 3.46
C ILE A 81 -0.17 -2.29 3.16
N ALA A 82 0.42 -2.99 4.14
CA ALA A 82 0.77 -4.40 4.00
C ALA A 82 -0.47 -5.27 3.71
N LYS A 83 -1.58 -4.99 4.40
CA LYS A 83 -2.86 -5.69 4.17
C LYS A 83 -3.40 -5.47 2.76
N ASP A 84 -3.27 -4.27 2.21
CA ASP A 84 -3.65 -3.98 0.82
C ASP A 84 -2.79 -4.75 -0.21
N TYR A 85 -1.48 -4.90 0.03
CA TYR A 85 -0.63 -5.76 -0.81
C TYR A 85 -1.00 -7.24 -0.70
N LEU A 86 -1.27 -7.73 0.51
CA LEU A 86 -1.71 -9.11 0.73
C LEU A 86 -3.05 -9.38 0.04
N PHE A 87 -4.01 -8.45 0.12
CA PHE A 87 -5.26 -8.53 -0.62
C PHE A 87 -4.99 -8.76 -2.11
N ARG A 88 -4.25 -7.84 -2.74
CA ARG A 88 -3.96 -7.88 -4.18
C ARG A 88 -3.31 -9.20 -4.57
N ALA A 89 -2.27 -9.63 -3.85
CA ALA A 89 -1.58 -10.88 -4.13
C ALA A 89 -2.49 -12.12 -3.95
N TYR A 90 -3.37 -12.12 -2.95
CA TYR A 90 -4.31 -13.23 -2.72
C TYR A 90 -5.44 -13.28 -3.75
N THR A 91 -5.95 -12.14 -4.22
CA THR A 91 -6.93 -12.11 -5.31
C THR A 91 -6.40 -12.73 -6.60
N PHE A 92 -5.11 -12.55 -6.92
CA PHE A 92 -4.50 -13.15 -8.12
C PHE A 92 -4.07 -14.61 -7.95
N SER A 93 -4.07 -15.15 -6.72
CA SER A 93 -3.68 -16.54 -6.42
C SER A 93 -4.87 -17.45 -6.06
N ALA A 94 -6.08 -17.09 -6.48
CA ALA A 94 -7.34 -17.79 -6.20
C ALA A 94 -7.69 -17.93 -4.70
N LEU A 95 -7.02 -17.19 -3.82
CA LEU A 95 -7.26 -17.17 -2.37
C LEU A 95 -8.15 -15.98 -1.97
N LYS A 96 -9.28 -15.81 -2.67
CA LYS A 96 -10.14 -14.62 -2.57
C LYS A 96 -10.60 -14.31 -1.15
N GLU A 97 -10.99 -15.32 -0.38
CA GLU A 97 -11.45 -15.14 1.02
C GLU A 97 -10.34 -14.57 1.91
N LYS A 98 -9.11 -15.09 1.76
CA LYS A 98 -7.93 -14.54 2.47
C LYS A 98 -7.66 -13.11 2.02
N GLY A 99 -7.84 -12.82 0.74
CA GLY A 99 -7.77 -11.45 0.23
C GLY A 99 -8.76 -10.54 0.95
N LEU A 100 -10.05 -10.89 0.91
CA LEU A 100 -11.12 -10.12 1.55
C LEU A 100 -10.87 -9.90 3.04
N GLN A 101 -10.38 -10.92 3.75
CA GLN A 101 -10.05 -10.80 5.16
C GLN A 101 -8.96 -9.74 5.40
N ASN A 102 -7.89 -9.74 4.59
CA ASN A 102 -6.83 -8.74 4.73
C ASN A 102 -7.37 -7.33 4.50
N ILE A 103 -8.23 -7.12 3.51
CA ILE A 103 -8.73 -5.77 3.22
C ILE A 103 -9.67 -5.23 4.30
N LYS A 104 -10.47 -6.11 4.93
CA LYS A 104 -11.29 -5.80 6.09
C LYS A 104 -10.41 -5.41 7.28
N GLU A 105 -9.35 -6.17 7.53
CA GLU A 105 -8.37 -5.85 8.57
C GLU A 105 -7.68 -4.50 8.31
N GLY A 106 -7.31 -4.22 7.06
CA GLY A 106 -6.72 -2.94 6.66
C GLY A 106 -7.61 -1.74 7.02
N LEU A 107 -8.91 -1.81 6.70
CA LEU A 107 -9.87 -0.76 7.10
C LEU A 107 -10.05 -0.67 8.61
N ALA A 108 -10.13 -1.81 9.31
CA ALA A 108 -10.28 -1.81 10.76
C ALA A 108 -9.05 -1.20 11.48
N ILE A 109 -7.85 -1.32 10.89
CA ILE A 109 -6.64 -0.67 11.39
C ILE A 109 -6.74 0.84 11.18
N THR A 110 -7.08 1.31 9.98
CA THR A 110 -7.15 2.75 9.68
C THR A 110 -8.26 3.46 10.46
N ASP A 111 -9.35 2.78 10.80
CA ASP A 111 -10.43 3.34 11.61
C ASP A 111 -9.97 3.78 13.00
N LYS A 112 -8.97 3.09 13.57
CA LYS A 112 -8.40 3.34 14.90
C LYS A 112 -7.30 4.41 14.92
N VAL A 113 -6.84 4.88 13.76
CA VAL A 113 -5.77 5.89 13.69
C VAL A 113 -6.31 7.27 14.03
N SER A 114 -5.60 7.99 14.89
CA SER A 114 -5.97 9.33 15.39
C SER A 114 -5.81 10.42 14.31
N ASN A 115 -4.67 10.45 13.63
CA ASN A 115 -4.38 11.46 12.61
C ASN A 115 -4.88 11.05 11.20
N LYS A 116 -6.16 11.30 10.94
CA LYS A 116 -6.82 10.99 9.65
C LYS A 116 -6.57 12.03 8.53
N ASN A 117 -5.71 13.03 8.79
CA ASN A 117 -5.39 14.09 7.82
C ASN A 117 -4.00 13.96 7.22
N ASP A 118 -3.22 12.97 7.67
CA ASP A 118 -1.91 12.69 7.10
C ASP A 118 -2.02 12.21 5.64
N SER A 119 -1.04 12.58 4.81
CA SER A 119 -1.08 12.24 3.37
C SER A 119 -0.95 10.74 3.11
N LEU A 120 -0.15 10.03 3.91
CA LEU A 120 -0.03 8.58 3.82
C LEU A 120 -1.31 7.89 4.29
N PHE A 121 -1.97 8.42 5.34
CA PHE A 121 -3.30 7.95 5.75
C PHE A 121 -4.30 8.06 4.61
N VAL A 122 -4.44 9.26 4.01
CA VAL A 122 -5.43 9.51 2.95
C VAL A 122 -5.17 8.62 1.73
N ASP A 123 -3.89 8.42 1.36
CA ASP A 123 -3.53 7.52 0.26
C ASP A 123 -3.92 6.07 0.58
N THR A 124 -3.53 5.59 1.76
CA THR A 124 -3.77 4.22 2.21
C THR A 124 -5.26 3.91 2.29
N GLN A 125 -6.04 4.80 2.90
CA GLN A 125 -7.49 4.65 3.01
C GLN A 125 -8.15 4.63 1.63
N SER A 126 -7.73 5.51 0.72
CA SER A 126 -8.22 5.49 -0.65
C SER A 126 -7.86 4.19 -1.38
N ASN A 127 -6.67 3.65 -1.17
CA ASN A 127 -6.21 2.43 -1.84
C ASN A 127 -7.00 1.21 -1.32
N LEU A 128 -7.20 1.09 0.00
CA LEU A 128 -8.06 0.06 0.58
C LEU A 128 -9.50 0.11 0.02
N LEU A 129 -10.09 1.31 -0.10
CA LEU A 129 -11.42 1.47 -0.69
C LEU A 129 -11.44 1.09 -2.18
N THR A 130 -10.38 1.41 -2.92
CA THR A 130 -10.23 1.02 -4.34
C THR A 130 -10.14 -0.50 -4.46
N SER A 131 -9.34 -1.13 -3.62
CA SER A 131 -9.18 -2.57 -3.57
C SER A 131 -10.48 -3.29 -3.16
N PHE A 132 -11.31 -2.72 -2.28
CA PHE A 132 -12.67 -3.20 -2.02
C PHE A 132 -13.57 -3.11 -3.25
N SER A 133 -13.51 -2.00 -3.99
CA SER A 133 -14.20 -1.88 -5.29
C SER A 133 -13.76 -2.98 -6.25
N ASN A 134 -12.46 -3.29 -6.32
CA ASN A 134 -11.94 -4.34 -7.19
C ASN A 134 -12.46 -5.73 -6.77
N TYR A 135 -12.55 -6.01 -5.47
CA TYR A 135 -13.20 -7.21 -4.97
C TYR A 135 -14.65 -7.32 -5.47
N TYR A 136 -15.47 -6.28 -5.28
CA TYR A 136 -16.87 -6.29 -5.73
C TYR A 136 -17.02 -6.31 -7.26
N SER A 137 -16.02 -5.84 -8.01
CA SER A 137 -15.95 -6.02 -9.45
C SER A 137 -15.80 -7.50 -9.82
N LEU A 138 -14.92 -8.24 -9.12
CA LEU A 138 -14.72 -9.68 -9.34
C LEU A 138 -15.95 -10.51 -8.96
N GLU A 139 -16.69 -10.07 -7.94
CA GLU A 139 -17.94 -10.70 -7.49
C GLU A 139 -19.18 -10.27 -8.30
N ARG A 140 -19.00 -9.47 -9.35
CA ARG A 140 -20.07 -8.96 -10.23
C ARG A 140 -21.17 -8.22 -9.46
N GLN A 141 -20.77 -7.44 -8.46
CA GLN A 141 -21.64 -6.61 -7.61
C GLN A 141 -21.44 -5.11 -7.96
N PRO A 142 -22.09 -4.61 -9.03
CA PRO A 142 -21.80 -3.27 -9.57
C PRO A 142 -22.20 -2.12 -8.63
N ARG A 143 -23.24 -2.29 -7.81
CA ARG A 143 -23.70 -1.25 -6.88
C ARG A 143 -22.67 -1.02 -5.77
N GLU A 144 -22.16 -2.11 -5.21
CA GLU A 144 -21.13 -2.14 -4.17
C GLU A 144 -19.82 -1.59 -4.73
N ARG A 145 -19.42 -2.03 -5.92
CA ARG A 145 -18.26 -1.46 -6.63
C ARG A 145 -18.36 0.06 -6.72
N LEU A 146 -19.48 0.60 -7.22
CA LEU A 146 -19.69 2.05 -7.35
C LEU A 146 -19.66 2.78 -6.01
N LYS A 147 -20.24 2.18 -4.95
CA LYS A 147 -20.17 2.71 -3.58
C LYS A 147 -18.72 2.92 -3.16
N TYR A 148 -17.86 1.90 -3.29
CA TYR A 148 -16.47 1.98 -2.84
C TYR A 148 -15.60 2.88 -3.71
N ILE A 149 -15.82 2.93 -5.03
CA ILE A 149 -15.18 3.93 -5.91
C ILE A 149 -15.51 5.35 -5.44
N ARG A 150 -16.79 5.63 -5.15
CA ARG A 150 -17.21 6.95 -4.67
C ARG A 150 -16.54 7.32 -3.35
N LEU A 151 -16.46 6.37 -2.41
CA LEU A 151 -15.77 6.58 -1.14
C LEU A 151 -14.27 6.86 -1.33
N ALA A 152 -13.59 6.09 -2.20
CA ALA A 152 -12.18 6.32 -2.51
C ALA A 152 -11.93 7.72 -3.10
N ILE A 153 -12.81 8.18 -4.00
CA ILE A 153 -12.75 9.54 -4.57
C ILE A 153 -12.94 10.61 -3.49
N LEU A 154 -13.91 10.42 -2.58
CA LEU A 154 -14.15 11.35 -1.47
C LEU A 154 -12.93 11.42 -0.54
N GLU A 155 -12.29 10.29 -0.27
CA GLU A 155 -11.08 10.24 0.54
C GLU A 155 -9.94 11.03 -0.12
N ARG A 156 -9.67 10.81 -1.42
CA ARG A 156 -8.64 11.55 -2.17
C ARG A 156 -8.87 13.06 -2.20
N LYS A 157 -10.11 13.53 -2.03
CA LYS A 157 -10.39 14.98 -1.92
C LYS A 157 -9.84 15.59 -0.63
N LYS A 158 -9.45 14.80 0.37
CA LYS A 158 -8.86 15.29 1.63
C LYS A 158 -7.38 15.68 1.51
N PHE A 159 -6.64 15.19 0.50
CA PHE A 159 -5.23 15.55 0.29
C PHE A 159 -5.03 17.07 0.27
N LYS A 160 -4.18 17.67 1.10
CA LYS A 160 -4.04 19.16 1.09
C LYS A 160 -3.43 19.70 -0.20
N ASN A 161 -2.58 18.90 -0.86
CA ASN A 161 -1.86 19.31 -2.07
C ASN A 161 -2.77 19.22 -3.33
N LEU A 162 -3.10 20.37 -3.91
CA LEU A 162 -3.93 20.48 -5.12
C LEU A 162 -3.31 19.82 -6.35
N TYR A 163 -1.98 19.84 -6.50
CA TYR A 163 -1.28 19.16 -7.59
C TYR A 163 -1.44 17.63 -7.47
N TYR A 164 -1.30 17.10 -6.26
CA TYR A 164 -1.50 15.67 -5.98
C TYR A 164 -2.96 15.26 -6.21
N ARG A 165 -3.94 16.08 -5.78
CA ARG A 165 -5.38 15.88 -6.08
C ARG A 165 -5.65 15.78 -7.58
N LYS A 166 -5.03 16.64 -8.40
CA LYS A 166 -5.21 16.64 -9.86
C LYS A 166 -4.61 15.39 -10.51
N LYS A 167 -3.42 14.96 -10.08
CA LYS A 167 -2.78 13.74 -10.58
C LYS A 167 -3.59 12.47 -10.28
N LEU A 168 -4.17 12.38 -9.09
CA LEU A 168 -4.96 11.22 -8.64
C LEU A 168 -6.35 11.08 -9.28
N LYS A 169 -6.87 12.11 -9.97
CA LYS A 169 -8.13 12.03 -10.72
C LYS A 169 -8.04 11.06 -11.91
N PHE A 170 -6.84 10.79 -12.40
CA PHE A 170 -6.61 10.03 -13.64
C PHE A 170 -5.91 8.67 -13.42
N SER A 171 -5.40 8.38 -12.21
CA SER A 171 -4.53 7.22 -11.96
C SER A 171 -5.22 6.03 -11.26
N GLY A 172 -6.56 6.03 -11.15
CA GLY A 172 -7.31 5.03 -10.36
C GLY A 172 -8.24 4.11 -11.16
N LEU A 173 -8.05 3.99 -12.48
CA LEU A 173 -8.86 3.16 -13.38
C LEU A 173 -8.01 2.06 -14.03
N PHE A 174 -7.34 1.23 -13.23
CA PHE A 174 -6.75 -0.02 -13.71
C PHE A 174 -6.88 -1.10 -12.63
#